data_AF-A0A527VZX5-F1
#
_entry.id   AF-A0A527VZX5-F1
#
_cell.length_a   1.000
_cell.length_b   1.000
_cell.length_c   1.000
_cell.angle_alpha   90.00
_cell.angle_beta   90.00
_cell.angle_gamma   90.00
#
_symmetry.space_group_name_H-M   'P 1'
#
loop_
_entity.id
_entity.type
_entity.pdbx_description
1 polymer ?
#
loop_
_entity_poly.entity_id
_entity_poly.type
_entity_poly.pdbx_seq_one_letter_code
_entity_poly.pdbx_strand_id
1 'polypeptide(L)' 'PAFRHLVSSHDHAARNHGGSGALYVRLRRTRP' A
#
# COMPACT_ATOMS: atom_id res chain seq x y z
N PRO A 1 0.48 4.10 -12.45
CA PRO A 1 -0.83 3.61 -11.95
C PRO A 1 -1.67 4.77 -11.40
N ALA A 2 -3.01 4.70 -11.53
CA ALA A 2 -3.95 5.78 -11.20
C ALA A 2 -3.77 6.34 -9.77
N PHE A 3 -3.46 5.48 -8.79
CA PHE A 3 -3.37 5.85 -7.39
C PHE A 3 -1.96 6.22 -6.90
N ARG A 4 -0.95 6.28 -7.80
CA ARG A 4 0.45 6.50 -7.41
C ARG A 4 0.64 7.78 -6.61
N HIS A 5 -0.14 8.82 -6.91
CA HIS A 5 -0.08 10.10 -6.22
C HIS A 5 -0.56 10.04 -4.76
N LEU A 6 -1.34 9.03 -4.38
CA LEU A 6 -1.82 8.81 -3.00
C LEU A 6 -0.91 7.91 -2.18
N VAL A 7 -0.01 7.15 -2.83
CA VAL A 7 0.82 6.12 -2.19
C VAL A 7 2.21 6.68 -1.89
N SER A 8 2.71 6.38 -0.68
CA SER A 8 4.06 6.72 -0.24
C SER A 8 5.00 5.50 -0.26
N SER A 9 4.49 4.32 0.10
CA SER A 9 5.24 3.06 0.05
C SER A 9 4.28 1.87 -0.09
N HIS A 10 4.82 0.71 -0.48
CA HIS A 10 4.12 -0.55 -0.52
C HIS A 10 5.05 -1.71 -0.19
N ASP A 11 4.50 -2.81 0.32
CA ASP A 11 5.23 -4.06 0.55
C ASP A 11 4.26 -5.25 0.47
N HIS A 12 4.77 -6.47 0.34
CA HIS A 12 3.95 -7.67 0.36
C HIS A 12 3.18 -7.81 1.67
N ALA A 13 1.95 -8.31 1.57
CA ALA A 13 1.15 -8.59 2.75
C ALA A 13 1.74 -9.79 3.53
N ALA A 14 1.43 -9.85 4.82
CA ALA A 14 1.72 -11.04 5.61
C ALA A 14 0.96 -12.26 5.04
N ARG A 15 1.47 -13.49 5.28
CA ARG A 15 0.91 -14.73 4.72
C ARG A 15 -0.59 -14.90 5.01
N ASN A 16 -1.02 -14.54 6.22
CA ASN A 16 -2.42 -14.61 6.64
C ASN A 16 -3.32 -13.55 6.00
N HIS A 17 -2.75 -12.51 5.37
CA HIS A 17 -3.47 -11.43 4.69
C HIS A 17 -3.28 -11.48 3.15
N GLY A 18 -2.92 -12.65 2.61
CA GLY A 18 -2.78 -12.87 1.17
C GLY A 18 -1.33 -13.01 0.68
N GLY A 19 -0.33 -12.84 1.56
CA GLY A 19 1.08 -13.08 1.23
C GLY A 19 1.56 -12.26 0.04
N SER A 20 2.31 -12.91 -0.87
CA SER A 20 2.80 -12.28 -2.10
C SER A 20 1.69 -11.91 -3.09
N GLY A 21 0.47 -12.44 -2.92
CA GLY A 21 -0.70 -12.13 -3.74
C GLY A 21 -1.43 -10.83 -3.34
N ALA A 22 -1.02 -10.19 -2.24
CA ALA A 22 -1.59 -8.93 -1.77
C ALA A 22 -0.48 -7.94 -1.35
N LEU A 23 -0.83 -6.66 -1.30
CA LEU A 23 0.08 -5.59 -0.90
C LEU A 23 -0.51 -4.77 0.25
N TYR A 24 0.33 -4.44 1.23
CA TYR A 24 0.06 -3.29 2.08
C TYR A 24 0.49 -2.02 1.36
N VAL A 25 -0.35 -0.99 1.45
CA VAL A 25 -0.05 0.34 0.92
C VAL A 25 -0.03 1.35 2.05
N ARG A 26 1.00 2.19 2.09
CA ARG A 26 1.04 3.35 2.98
C ARG A 26 0.57 4.57 2.21
N LEU A 27 -0.54 5.15 2.65
CA LEU A 27 -1.06 6.38 2.06
C LEU A 27 -0.23 7.57 2.51
N ARG A 28 -0.12 8.57 1.61
CA ARG A 28 0.41 9.88 1.97
C ARG A 28 -0.58 10.55 2.91
N ARG A 29 -0.06 11.13 3.99
CA ARG A 29 -0.85 11.98 4.87
C ARG A 29 -1.07 13.31 4.17
N THR A 30 -2.32 13.62 3.81
CA THR A 30 -2.71 14.97 3.42
C THR A 30 -2.66 15.83 4.68
N ARG A 31 -1.92 16.95 4.64
CA ARG A 31 -2.05 17.95 5.70
C ARG A 31 -3.49 18.47 5.68
N PRO A 32 -4.14 18.70 6.83
CA PRO A 32 -5.38 19.46 6.86
C PRO A 32 -5.19 20.84 6.23
#